data_AF-A0A183E5T2-F1
#
_entry.id   AF-A0A183E5T2-F1
#
_cell.length_a   1.000
_cell.length_b   1.000
_cell.length_c   1.000
_cell.angle_alpha   90.00
_cell.angle_beta   90.00
_cell.angle_gamma   90.00
#
_symmetry.space_group_name_H-M   'P 1'
#
loop_
_entity.id
_entity.type
_entity.pdbx_description
1 polymer ?
#
loop_
_entity_poly.entity_id
_entity_poly.type
_entity_poly.pdbx_seq_one_letter_code
_entity_poly.pdbx_strand_id
1 'polypeptide(L)'
;MTILGRQQLVQVFENPVPEKFDVITASTAELKLSGKAYLAHSWWPNYEWTVCLCPNCAAHLGWYFQSGNIQSKTHKSFVGLVLDYLISKECKFHVNLDYARTGTCVWKTHFKY
;
A
#
# COMPACT_ATOMS: atom_id res chain seq x y z
N MET A 1 -17.03 -4.00 4.06
CA MET A 1 -16.84 -3.09 5.21
C MET A 1 -16.94 -1.66 4.71
N THR A 2 -17.41 -0.70 5.53
CA THR A 2 -17.40 0.73 5.16
C THR A 2 -16.12 1.36 5.69
N ILE A 3 -15.26 1.86 4.80
CA ILE A 3 -14.02 2.57 5.14
C ILE A 3 -14.17 4.01 4.63
N LEU A 4 -13.98 5.01 5.49
CA LEU A 4 -14.15 6.43 5.16
C LEU A 4 -15.51 6.75 4.50
N GLY A 5 -16.58 6.13 4.97
CA GLY A 5 -17.94 6.35 4.46
C GLY A 5 -18.25 5.69 3.11
N ARG A 6 -17.36 4.84 2.58
CA ARG A 6 -17.58 4.09 1.33
C ARG A 6 -17.48 2.59 1.55
N GLN A 7 -18.31 1.82 0.86
CA GLN A 7 -18.22 0.38 0.85
C GLN A 7 -16.96 -0.03 0.09
N GLN A 8 -16.00 -0.62 0.80
CA GLN A 8 -14.75 -1.08 0.23
C GLN A 8 -14.69 -2.61 0.33
N LEU A 9 -14.26 -3.25 -0.76
CA LEU A 9 -13.94 -4.67 -0.75
C LEU A 9 -12.63 -4.85 0.01
N VAL A 10 -12.69 -5.60 1.10
CA VAL A 10 -11.54 -6.06 1.88
C VAL A 10 -11.30 -7.51 1.51
N GLN A 11 -10.08 -7.84 1.12
CA GLN A 11 -9.67 -9.19 0.75
C GLN A 11 -8.60 -9.66 1.72
N VAL A 12 -8.72 -10.89 2.22
CA VAL A 12 -7.74 -11.49 3.11
C VAL A 12 -6.73 -12.26 2.27
N PHE A 13 -5.46 -11.88 2.36
CA PHE A 13 -4.37 -12.60 1.72
C PHE A 13 -3.38 -13.14 2.73
N GLU A 14 -2.74 -14.27 2.41
CA GLU A 14 -1.67 -14.88 3.19
C GLU A 14 -0.38 -14.82 2.37
N ASN A 15 0.74 -14.40 2.97
CA ASN A 15 2.03 -14.45 2.30
C ASN A 15 2.68 -15.86 2.46
N PRO A 16 3.89 -16.11 1.94
CA PRO A 16 4.56 -17.41 2.09
C PRO A 16 4.99 -17.74 3.52
N VAL A 17 5.21 -16.70 4.33
CA VAL A 17 5.16 -16.82 5.79
C VAL A 17 3.67 -16.85 6.16
N PRO A 18 3.17 -17.64 7.10
CA PRO A 18 1.73 -17.76 7.36
C PRO A 18 1.14 -16.53 8.10
N GLU A 19 1.39 -15.33 7.59
CA GLU A 19 0.86 -14.06 8.08
C GLU A 19 -0.26 -13.59 7.14
N LYS A 20 -1.37 -13.14 7.74
CA LYS A 20 -2.58 -12.74 7.02
C LYS A 20 -2.73 -11.22 7.02
N PHE A 21 -3.17 -10.68 5.89
CA PHE A 21 -3.38 -9.25 5.69
C PHE A 21 -4.79 -8.96 5.18
N ASP A 22 -5.48 -8.06 5.84
CA ASP A 22 -6.69 -7.41 5.31
C ASP A 22 -6.28 -6.32 4.32
N VAL A 23 -6.48 -6.57 3.03
CA VAL A 23 -6.01 -5.70 1.96
C VAL A 23 -7.16 -5.06 1.22
N ILE A 24 -7.06 -3.75 1.01
CA ILE A 24 -7.92 -2.98 0.11
C ILE A 24 -7.13 -2.58 -1.14
N THR A 25 -7.80 -2.53 -2.29
CA THR A 25 -7.19 -2.06 -3.53
C THR A 25 -7.60 -0.63 -3.86
N ALA A 26 -6.66 0.14 -4.39
CA ALA A 26 -6.90 1.48 -4.93
C ALA A 26 -6.12 1.67 -6.24
N SER A 27 -6.65 2.51 -7.12
CA SER A 27 -5.99 2.88 -8.39
C SER A 27 -4.72 3.73 -8.16
N THR A 28 -4.74 4.62 -7.17
CA THR A 28 -3.64 5.54 -6.85
C THR A 28 -3.54 5.77 -5.35
N ALA A 29 -2.32 5.99 -4.87
CA ALA A 29 -2.03 6.46 -3.52
C ALA A 29 -0.68 7.20 -3.49
N GLU A 30 -0.51 8.11 -2.53
CA GLU A 30 0.76 8.80 -2.30
C GLU A 30 1.73 7.89 -1.53
N LEU A 31 2.61 7.21 -2.26
CA LEU A 31 3.48 6.16 -1.73
C LEU A 31 4.91 6.33 -2.26
N LYS A 32 5.89 5.89 -1.47
CA LYS A 32 7.27 5.71 -1.90
C LYS A 32 7.51 4.22 -2.19
N LEU A 33 7.81 3.89 -3.44
CA LEU A 33 8.20 2.52 -3.81
C LEU A 33 9.60 2.21 -3.26
N SER A 34 9.77 1.00 -2.73
CA SER A 34 11.03 0.54 -2.14
C SER A 34 11.47 -0.77 -2.79
N GLY A 35 12.70 -0.77 -3.32
CA GLY A 35 13.30 -1.92 -3.98
C GLY A 35 12.83 -2.15 -5.42
N LYS A 36 13.02 -3.38 -5.90
CA LYS A 36 12.61 -3.83 -7.24
C LYS A 36 11.25 -4.53 -7.20
N ALA A 37 10.66 -4.72 -8.37
CA ALA A 37 9.44 -5.49 -8.53
C ALA A 37 9.72 -7.00 -8.50
N TYR A 38 8.78 -7.78 -7.96
CA TYR A 38 8.87 -9.24 -7.83
C TYR A 38 7.60 -9.91 -8.37
N LEU A 39 7.76 -10.93 -9.20
CA LEU A 39 6.64 -11.76 -9.66
C LEU A 39 6.33 -12.90 -8.68
N ALA A 40 7.33 -13.39 -7.96
CA ALA A 40 7.20 -14.52 -7.05
C ALA A 40 6.21 -14.21 -5.92
N HIS A 41 5.35 -15.18 -5.60
CA HIS A 41 4.36 -15.06 -4.52
C HIS A 41 3.38 -13.89 -4.65
N SER A 42 3.15 -13.42 -5.88
CA SER A 42 2.12 -12.42 -6.13
C SER A 42 0.73 -12.99 -5.86
N TRP A 43 -0.11 -12.24 -5.16
CA TRP A 43 -1.53 -12.56 -4.98
C TRP A 43 -2.35 -12.35 -6.25
N TRP A 44 -1.83 -11.60 -7.21
CA TRP A 44 -2.46 -11.37 -8.50
C TRP A 44 -1.62 -12.01 -9.62
N PRO A 45 -2.15 -13.03 -10.32
CA PRO A 45 -1.44 -13.68 -11.41
C PRO A 45 -0.97 -12.66 -12.46
N ASN A 46 0.29 -12.80 -12.90
CA ASN A 46 0.96 -11.93 -13.88
C ASN A 46 1.21 -10.48 -13.44
N TYR A 47 0.95 -10.15 -12.18
CA TYR A 47 1.35 -8.88 -11.59
C TYR A 47 2.65 -9.03 -10.80
N GLU A 48 3.57 -8.12 -11.03
CA GLU A 48 4.72 -7.92 -10.16
C GLU A 48 4.35 -6.96 -9.04
N TRP A 49 4.86 -7.24 -7.84
CA TRP A 49 4.66 -6.39 -6.67
C TRP A 49 5.94 -5.68 -6.26
N THR A 50 5.81 -4.42 -5.85
CA THR A 50 6.87 -3.62 -5.23
C THR A 50 6.39 -3.15 -3.87
N VAL A 51 7.27 -3.17 -2.85
CA VAL A 51 6.93 -2.69 -1.51
C VAL A 51 6.62 -1.19 -1.53
N CYS A 52 5.54 -0.78 -0.88
CA CYS A 52 5.13 0.60 -0.73
C CYS A 52 5.30 1.10 0.70
N LEU A 53 5.99 2.22 0.83
CA LEU A 53 6.23 2.89 2.10
C LEU A 53 5.51 4.23 2.16
N CYS A 54 5.21 4.66 3.39
CA CYS A 54 4.83 6.03 3.68
C CYS A 54 5.97 6.97 3.25
N PRO A 55 5.72 7.99 2.40
CA PRO A 55 6.74 8.98 2.05
C PRO A 55 7.30 9.74 3.27
N ASN A 56 6.54 9.76 4.36
CA ASN A 56 6.77 10.61 5.52
C ASN A 56 7.53 9.91 6.65
N CYS A 57 7.06 8.74 7.12
CA CYS A 57 7.75 7.95 8.16
C CYS A 57 8.38 6.64 7.65
N ALA A 58 8.35 6.38 6.35
CA ALA A 58 8.87 5.14 5.75
C ALA A 58 8.23 3.84 6.28
N ALA A 59 7.12 3.91 7.02
CA ALA A 59 6.35 2.76 7.45
C ALA A 59 5.83 1.98 6.24
N HIS A 60 5.83 0.65 6.32
CA HIS A 60 5.24 -0.21 5.29
C HIS A 60 3.71 -0.04 5.27
N LEU A 61 3.14 0.13 4.08
CA LEU A 61 1.69 0.34 3.91
C LEU A 61 1.04 -0.72 3.02
N GLY A 62 1.85 -1.50 2.30
CA GLY A 62 1.39 -2.52 1.37
C GLY A 62 2.26 -2.57 0.12
N TRP A 63 1.64 -2.86 -1.03
CA TRP A 63 2.37 -3.19 -2.26
C TRP A 63 1.75 -2.54 -3.50
N TYR A 64 2.60 -2.16 -4.45
CA TYR A 64 2.22 -1.68 -5.78
C TYR A 64 2.28 -2.81 -6.78
N PHE A 65 1.19 -3.02 -7.50
CA PHE A 65 1.05 -4.09 -8.49
C PHE A 65 1.06 -3.50 -9.90
N GLN A 66 1.98 -3.98 -10.72
CA GLN A 66 2.11 -3.62 -12.13
C GLN A 66 2.10 -4.87 -13.02
N SER A 67 1.66 -4.72 -14.27
CA SER A 67 1.72 -5.80 -15.25
C SER A 67 3.18 -6.23 -15.46
N GLY A 68 3.48 -7.50 -15.20
CA GLY A 68 4.81 -8.07 -15.47
C GLY A 68 5.09 -8.26 -16.97
N ASN A 69 4.06 -8.15 -17.82
CA ASN A 69 4.22 -8.20 -19.26
C ASN A 69 4.12 -6.79 -19.86
N ILE A 70 5.27 -6.27 -20.31
CA ILE A 70 5.43 -4.95 -20.94
C ILE A 70 4.61 -4.83 -22.24
N GLN A 71 4.37 -5.95 -22.94
CA GLN A 71 3.57 -5.97 -24.18
C GLN A 71 2.07 -5.87 -23.89
N SER A 72 1.66 -6.17 -22.66
CA SER A 72 0.29 -6.12 -22.17
C SER A 72 0.02 -4.81 -21.43
N LYS A 73 0.01 -3.68 -22.15
CA LYS A 73 -0.43 -2.36 -21.63
C LYS A 73 -1.92 -2.31 -21.25
N THR A 74 -2.64 -3.42 -21.35
CA THR A 74 -4.08 -3.56 -21.07
C THR A 74 -4.39 -3.58 -19.58
N HIS A 75 -3.45 -4.02 -18.73
CA HIS A 75 -3.67 -4.14 -17.29
C HIS A 75 -3.21 -2.87 -16.57
N LYS A 76 -4.17 -2.11 -16.03
CA LYS A 76 -3.90 -0.96 -15.17
C LYS A 76 -3.18 -1.42 -13.90
N SER A 77 -2.19 -0.66 -13.47
CA SER A 77 -1.57 -0.83 -12.17
C SER A 77 -2.48 -0.35 -11.04
N PHE A 78 -2.25 -0.87 -9.86
CA PHE A 78 -3.00 -0.54 -8.65
C PHE A 78 -2.13 -0.75 -7.41
N VAL A 79 -2.62 -0.32 -6.26
CA VAL A 79 -1.99 -0.53 -4.95
C VAL A 79 -2.87 -1.43 -4.10
N GLY A 80 -2.26 -2.38 -3.40
CA GLY A 80 -2.87 -3.12 -2.29
C GLY A 80 -2.38 -2.53 -0.98
N LEU A 81 -3.28 -1.96 -0.18
CA LEU A 81 -2.96 -1.35 1.10
C LEU A 81 -3.47 -2.22 2.25
N VAL A 82 -2.64 -2.42 3.26
CA VAL A 82 -3.00 -3.20 4.46
C VAL A 82 -3.82 -2.31 5.39
N LEU A 83 -5.04 -2.73 5.70
CA LEU A 83 -6.01 -1.95 6.45
C LEU A 83 -5.49 -1.53 7.84
N ASP A 84 -4.86 -2.47 8.54
CA ASP A 84 -4.28 -2.25 9.87
C ASP A 84 -3.20 -1.16 9.87
N TYR A 85 -2.50 -0.99 8.75
CA TYR A 85 -1.43 0.01 8.61
C TYR A 85 -1.96 1.39 8.23
N LEU A 86 -3.22 1.48 7.77
CA LEU A 86 -3.89 2.73 7.43
C LEU A 86 -4.60 3.34 8.64
N ILE A 87 -5.18 2.49 9.49
CA ILE A 87 -5.99 2.91 10.65
C ILE A 87 -5.12 3.09 11.89
N SER A 88 -3.97 2.42 11.96
CA SER A 88 -3.07 2.53 13.11
C SER A 88 -1.83 3.36 12.79
N LYS A 89 -1.54 4.29 13.71
CA LYS A 89 -0.35 5.11 13.89
C LYS A 89 -0.41 6.52 13.30
N GLU A 90 -0.50 7.47 14.24
CA GLU A 90 0.25 8.71 14.14
C GLU A 90 1.66 8.39 13.63
N CYS A 91 2.01 8.93 12.48
CA CYS A 91 3.30 8.73 11.82
C CYS A 91 4.36 9.45 12.67
N LYS A 92 4.89 8.76 13.68
CA LYS A 92 5.96 9.27 14.53
C LYS A 92 7.24 9.26 13.71
N PHE A 93 7.63 10.42 13.21
CA PHE A 93 8.98 10.60 12.69
C PHE A 93 9.97 10.36 13.84
N HIS A 94 10.90 9.42 13.67
CA HIS A 94 12.14 9.45 14.45
C HIS A 94 13.02 10.57 13.85
N VAL A 95 12.77 11.80 14.27
CA VAL A 95 13.72 12.90 14.06
C VAL A 95 14.68 12.84 15.24
N ASN A 96 15.98 12.69 14.99
CA ASN A 96 16.99 13.02 16.00
C ASN A 96 16.70 14.45 16.48
N LEU A 97 16.53 14.61 17.80
CA LEU A 97 16.36 15.85 18.59
C LEU A 97 16.64 17.12 17.76
N ASP A 98 15.64 17.89 17.28
CA ASP A 98 15.33 19.19 17.92
C ASP A 98 14.06 19.91 17.40
N TYR A 99 13.14 19.27 16.65
CA TYR A 99 11.88 19.95 16.27
C TYR A 99 10.73 18.98 15.99
N ALA A 100 9.96 18.64 17.02
CA ALA A 100 8.79 17.79 16.90
C ALA A 100 7.62 18.55 16.21
N ARG A 101 7.47 18.38 14.89
CA ARG A 101 6.16 18.56 14.25
C ARG A 101 5.40 17.24 14.35
N THR A 102 4.58 17.10 15.37
CA THR A 102 3.54 16.05 15.44
C THR A 102 2.47 16.36 14.40
N GLY A 103 2.72 16.00 13.15
CA GLY A 103 1.71 16.04 12.09
C GLY A 103 0.99 14.71 12.02
N THR A 104 -0.34 14.71 12.14
CA THR A 104 -1.18 13.58 11.72
C THR A 104 -1.01 13.40 10.21
N CYS A 105 -0.56 12.22 9.77
CA CYS A 105 -0.65 11.82 8.37
C CYS A 105 -2.12 11.54 8.04
N VAL A 106 -2.84 12.60 7.67
CA VAL A 106 -4.17 12.43 7.06
C VAL A 106 -3.91 11.90 5.65
N TRP A 107 -4.05 10.59 5.48
CA TRP A 107 -4.05 9.94 4.18
C TRP A 107 -5.17 10.52 3.33
N LYS A 108 -4.85 11.51 2.49
CA LYS A 108 -5.68 11.83 1.33
C LYS A 108 -5.41 10.75 0.30
N THR A 109 -5.95 9.55 0.51
CA THR A 109 -6.18 8.63 -0.61
C THR A 109 -7.15 9.34 -1.54
N HIS A 110 -6.62 10.08 -2.51
CA HIS A 110 -7.37 10.42 -3.70
C HIS A 110 -7.66 9.09 -4.40
N PHE A 111 -8.80 8.47 -4.05
CA PHE A 111 -9.42 7.41 -4.83
C PHE A 111 -9.85 8.01 -6.17
N LYS A 112 -8.88 8.27 -7.06
CA LYS A 112 -9.14 8.67 -8.44
C LYS A 112 -9.40 7.39 -9.22
N TYR A 113 -10.67 7.04 -9.36
CA TYR A 113 -11.13 6.10 -10.37
C TYR A 113 -10.76 6.59 -11.77
#